data_AF-A0AAU2LUB6-F1
#
_entry.id   AF-A0AAU2LUB6-F1
#
_cell.length_a   1.000
_cell.length_b   1.000
_cell.length_c   1.000
_cell.angle_alpha   90.00
_cell.angle_beta   90.00
_cell.angle_gamma   90.00
#
_symmetry.space_group_name_H-M   'P 1'
#
loop_
_entity.id
_entity.type
_entity.pdbx_description
1 polymer ?
#
loop_
_entity_poly.entity_id
_entity_poly.type
_entity_poly.pdbx_seq_one_letter_code
_entity_poly.pdbx_strand_id
1 'polypeptide(L)'
;MDRSEQARLWAAYAAQVRGRVPEWPPTGAVIERDGPLVRTHYGTHGTVGHQPLTDVPRAELAGLVRRQQEAFAARGEPVRWNAYGQDPPDLAQELAAAGFTADAPRSLLVADLARLAPNRDAGAGAADVRSIGTAGGPQADSSWRALAAASGPHAKPLAEFEADRGWRCDPGDLSLLFEQGRVVAAGWTEVARGTEFMLVGGVTEPAAAAAFVRHWTPPGPAGYCAAEAVGELRTALLAAGFVELTTVRTFRLDLAVAPARTRPVRELAGAEEDAVWDRLRTGFGFRTRVVDMPGFAAPGPSATWPLGDPEEELVAALDRIVRRGLAAVTPAGEQVWWLDWQHPCYSADPQRVGGPGQPQWPGRAYPDGDFHLYVDPDLRFGTFGHPWEHTLTVFGAGLLGAVGAELTDLLGGPVRRRD
;
A
#
# COMPACT_ATOMS: atom_id res chain seq x y z
N MET A 1 25.65 -26.08 -1.92
CA MET A 1 26.07 -24.80 -1.33
C MET A 1 26.78 -25.10 -0.01
N ASP A 2 27.92 -24.47 0.28
CA ASP A 2 28.65 -24.69 1.55
C ASP A 2 27.93 -23.97 2.72
N ARG A 3 28.06 -24.48 3.95
CA ARG A 3 27.47 -23.90 5.17
C ARG A 3 27.93 -22.45 5.39
N SER A 4 29.16 -22.12 4.98
CA SER A 4 29.70 -20.77 5.05
C SER A 4 28.88 -19.76 4.23
N GLU A 5 28.42 -20.17 3.04
CA GLU A 5 27.61 -19.33 2.17
C GLU A 5 26.18 -19.16 2.68
N GLN A 6 25.58 -20.22 3.23
CA GLN A 6 24.27 -20.14 3.87
C GLN A 6 24.30 -19.17 5.08
N ALA A 7 25.36 -19.22 5.90
CA ALA A 7 25.54 -18.28 7.01
C ALA A 7 25.70 -16.83 6.52
N ARG A 8 26.42 -16.61 5.42
CA ARG A 8 26.58 -15.28 4.81
C ARG A 8 25.24 -14.73 4.32
N LEU A 9 24.45 -15.54 3.61
CA LEU A 9 23.12 -15.14 3.12
C LEU A 9 22.15 -14.84 4.27
N TRP A 10 22.16 -15.65 5.32
CA TRP A 10 21.39 -15.37 6.53
C TRP A 10 21.79 -14.05 7.17
N ALA A 11 23.09 -13.79 7.35
CA ALA A 11 23.57 -12.53 7.92
C ALA A 11 23.13 -11.32 7.08
N ALA A 12 23.22 -11.41 5.74
CA ALA A 12 22.75 -10.36 4.84
C ALA A 12 21.23 -10.13 4.96
N TYR A 13 20.43 -11.20 4.92
CA TYR A 13 18.96 -11.09 5.07
C TYR A 13 18.59 -10.50 6.43
N ALA A 14 19.22 -10.98 7.51
CA ALA A 14 18.94 -10.53 8.86
C ALA A 14 19.35 -9.06 9.12
N ALA A 15 20.39 -8.58 8.45
CA ALA A 15 20.82 -7.18 8.57
C ALA A 15 19.99 -6.22 7.71
N GLN A 16 19.58 -6.64 6.51
CA GLN A 16 18.99 -5.74 5.52
C GLN A 16 17.45 -5.77 5.49
N VAL A 17 16.83 -6.93 5.72
CA VAL A 17 15.38 -7.14 5.53
C VAL A 17 14.64 -7.10 6.87
N ARG A 18 15.18 -7.76 7.90
CA ARG A 18 14.53 -7.89 9.20
C ARG A 18 14.45 -6.54 9.93
N GLY A 19 13.24 -6.14 10.34
CA GLY A 19 13.00 -4.87 11.02
C GLY A 19 13.28 -3.64 10.14
N ARG A 20 13.25 -3.80 8.81
CA ARG A 20 13.38 -2.69 7.86
C ARG A 20 12.19 -1.74 7.97
N VAL A 21 12.48 -0.43 7.98
CA VAL A 21 11.47 0.59 7.63
C VAL A 21 11.57 0.78 6.12
N PRO A 22 10.49 0.52 5.36
CA PRO A 22 10.50 0.74 3.93
C PRO A 22 10.71 2.23 3.63
N GLU A 23 11.49 2.53 2.59
CA GLU A 23 11.74 3.90 2.12
C GLU A 23 10.43 4.62 1.78
N TRP A 24 9.50 3.87 1.17
CA TRP A 24 8.16 4.31 0.84
C TRP A 24 7.16 3.51 1.69
N PRO A 25 6.48 4.13 2.66
CA PRO A 25 5.46 3.45 3.44
C PRO A 25 4.34 2.93 2.55
N PRO A 26 3.73 1.78 2.88
CA PRO A 26 2.50 1.35 2.22
C PRO A 26 1.41 2.43 2.27
N THR A 27 0.62 2.53 1.21
CA THR A 27 -0.46 3.53 1.14
C THR A 27 -1.42 3.40 2.33
N GLY A 28 -1.58 4.52 3.04
CA GLY A 28 -2.42 4.62 4.23
C GLY A 28 -1.87 3.99 5.50
N ALA A 29 -0.60 3.55 5.51
CA ALA A 29 0.02 2.99 6.69
C ALA A 29 0.79 4.02 7.53
N VAL A 30 0.90 3.76 8.83
CA VAL A 30 1.76 4.49 9.78
C VAL A 30 2.82 3.52 10.29
N ILE A 31 4.08 3.95 10.21
CA ILE A 31 5.22 3.13 10.63
C ILE A 31 5.87 3.76 11.86
N GLU A 32 6.05 2.97 12.91
CA GLU A 32 6.63 3.39 14.18
C GLU A 32 7.79 2.48 14.57
N ARG A 33 8.84 3.06 15.16
CA ARG A 33 9.94 2.31 15.76
C ARG A 33 9.78 2.25 17.27
N ASP A 34 10.04 1.08 17.83
CA ASP A 34 10.08 0.82 19.27
C ASP A 34 11.30 -0.07 19.57
N GLY A 35 12.45 0.59 19.79
CA GLY A 35 13.73 -0.09 19.93
C GLY A 35 14.06 -0.93 18.68
N PRO A 36 14.28 -2.25 18.81
CA PRO A 36 14.58 -3.13 17.68
C PRO A 36 13.35 -3.51 16.84
N LEU A 37 12.15 -3.07 17.25
CA LEU A 37 10.88 -3.39 16.60
C LEU A 37 10.43 -2.28 15.66
N VAL A 38 9.78 -2.68 14.57
CA VAL A 38 9.05 -1.81 13.65
C VAL A 38 7.60 -2.25 13.63
N ARG A 39 6.71 -1.36 14.02
CA ARG A 39 5.26 -1.53 13.86
C ARG A 39 4.82 -0.89 12.57
N THR A 40 4.01 -1.60 11.79
CA THR A 40 3.26 -1.01 10.68
C THR A 40 1.78 -1.14 10.98
N HIS A 41 1.09 0.00 11.02
CA HIS A 41 -0.34 0.12 11.24
C HIS A 41 -1.02 0.42 9.92
N TYR A 42 -1.84 -0.48 9.39
CA TYR A 42 -2.55 -0.31 8.12
C TYR A 42 -3.97 0.26 8.30
N GLY A 43 -4.40 0.52 9.53
CA GLY A 43 -5.76 0.91 9.88
C GLY A 43 -6.77 -0.24 9.91
N THR A 44 -6.47 -1.37 9.27
CA THR A 44 -7.32 -2.59 9.29
C THR A 44 -6.68 -3.73 10.07
N HIS A 45 -5.36 -3.72 10.18
CA HIS A 45 -4.54 -4.69 10.87
C HIS A 45 -3.14 -4.09 11.00
N GLY A 46 -2.25 -4.83 11.67
CA GLY A 46 -0.86 -4.45 11.84
C GLY A 46 0.12 -5.58 11.62
N THR A 47 1.37 -5.19 11.47
CA THR A 47 2.51 -6.12 11.46
C THR A 47 3.61 -5.64 12.40
N VAL A 48 4.33 -6.58 13.00
CA VAL A 48 5.57 -6.35 13.74
C VAL A 48 6.70 -7.03 13.00
N GLY A 49 7.63 -6.21 12.50
CA GLY A 49 8.95 -6.64 12.07
C GLY A 49 9.98 -6.33 13.16
N HIS A 50 11.11 -7.03 13.16
CA HIS A 50 12.16 -6.74 14.13
C HIS A 50 13.55 -7.11 13.62
N GLN A 51 14.54 -6.33 14.07
CA GLN A 51 15.95 -6.69 13.97
C GLN A 51 16.25 -7.96 14.79
N PRO A 52 17.42 -8.61 14.62
CA PRO A 52 17.83 -9.72 15.48
C PRO A 52 17.69 -9.37 16.97
N LEU A 53 16.97 -10.22 17.71
CA LEU A 53 16.73 -10.03 19.15
C LEU A 53 17.68 -10.86 20.02
N THR A 54 18.77 -11.37 19.44
CA THR A 54 19.72 -12.28 20.12
C THR A 54 20.36 -11.66 21.35
N ASP A 55 20.52 -10.34 21.36
CA ASP A 55 21.17 -9.61 22.46
C ASP A 55 20.16 -9.00 23.46
N VAL A 56 18.85 -9.25 23.26
CA VAL A 56 17.80 -8.72 24.13
C VAL A 56 17.58 -9.66 25.32
N PRO A 57 17.74 -9.20 26.58
CA PRO A 57 17.51 -10.03 27.75
C PRO A 57 16.05 -10.51 27.83
N ARG A 58 15.84 -11.72 28.34
CA ARG A 58 14.50 -12.31 28.52
C ARG A 58 13.52 -11.39 29.26
N ALA A 59 13.98 -10.74 30.33
CA ALA A 59 13.16 -9.82 31.13
C ALA A 59 12.63 -8.62 30.30
N GLU A 60 13.35 -8.23 29.25
CA GLU A 60 12.97 -7.13 28.36
C GLU A 60 12.08 -7.59 27.20
N LEU A 61 12.20 -8.86 26.77
CA LEU A 61 11.35 -9.44 25.71
C LEU A 61 9.86 -9.39 26.07
N ALA A 62 9.51 -9.76 27.31
CA ALA A 62 8.12 -9.69 27.79
C ALA A 62 7.57 -8.25 27.72
N GLY A 63 8.40 -7.26 28.10
CA GLY A 63 8.06 -5.85 28.02
C GLY A 63 7.90 -5.36 26.58
N LEU A 64 8.73 -5.82 25.65
CA LEU A 64 8.63 -5.52 24.22
C LEU A 64 7.32 -6.05 23.62
N VAL A 65 7.00 -7.32 23.88
CA VAL A 65 5.77 -7.97 23.41
C VAL A 65 4.53 -7.22 23.93
N ARG A 66 4.50 -6.92 25.24
CA ARG A 66 3.38 -6.22 25.87
C ARG A 66 3.12 -4.84 25.25
N ARG A 67 4.17 -4.06 24.98
CA ARG A 67 4.01 -2.75 24.32
C ARG A 67 3.41 -2.86 22.92
N GLN A 68 3.68 -3.95 22.19
CA GLN A 68 3.07 -4.16 20.88
C GLN A 68 1.58 -4.47 21.03
N GLN A 69 1.21 -5.34 21.97
CA GLN A 69 -0.20 -5.61 22.25
C GLN A 69 -0.97 -4.34 22.61
N GLU A 70 -0.42 -3.54 23.52
CA GLU A 70 -1.04 -2.28 23.96
C GLU A 70 -1.22 -1.31 22.79
N ALA A 71 -0.21 -1.16 21.93
CA ALA A 71 -0.26 -0.28 20.77
C ALA A 71 -1.32 -0.70 19.73
N PHE A 72 -1.41 -1.99 19.41
CA PHE A 72 -2.38 -2.50 18.44
C PHE A 72 -3.80 -2.57 19.01
N ALA A 73 -3.95 -2.90 20.30
CA ALA A 73 -5.24 -2.87 21.00
C ALA A 73 -5.81 -1.45 21.06
N ALA A 74 -4.98 -0.44 21.31
CA ALA A 74 -5.40 0.97 21.34
C ALA A 74 -5.97 1.45 19.98
N ARG A 75 -5.60 0.80 18.87
CA ARG A 75 -6.09 1.11 17.52
C ARG A 75 -7.15 0.14 17.01
N GLY A 76 -7.50 -0.89 17.78
CA GLY A 76 -8.44 -1.93 17.35
C GLY A 76 -7.94 -2.72 16.13
N GLU A 77 -6.63 -2.88 15.99
CA GLU A 77 -6.00 -3.58 14.87
C GLU A 77 -5.49 -4.97 15.29
N PRO A 78 -5.93 -6.07 14.66
CA PRO A 78 -5.28 -7.37 14.84
C PRO A 78 -3.85 -7.30 14.30
N VAL A 79 -2.91 -8.04 14.90
CA VAL A 79 -1.49 -7.94 14.57
C VAL A 79 -0.85 -9.29 14.22
N ARG A 80 0.04 -9.27 13.23
CA ARG A 80 0.91 -10.38 12.84
C ARG A 80 2.35 -10.08 13.21
N TRP A 81 3.07 -11.05 13.79
CA TRP A 81 4.48 -10.96 14.14
C TRP A 81 5.22 -12.18 13.59
N ASN A 82 6.21 -11.97 12.72
CA ASN A 82 7.06 -13.06 12.25
C ASN A 82 8.27 -13.29 13.18
N ALA A 83 8.41 -14.50 13.71
CA ALA A 83 9.59 -14.94 14.44
C ALA A 83 10.37 -15.98 13.62
N TYR A 84 11.69 -15.95 13.73
CA TYR A 84 12.61 -16.76 12.94
C TYR A 84 13.27 -17.83 13.82
N GLY A 85 13.71 -18.94 13.21
CA GLY A 85 14.32 -20.06 13.96
C GLY A 85 15.59 -19.71 14.74
N GLN A 86 16.25 -18.60 14.42
CA GLN A 86 17.43 -18.09 15.13
C GLN A 86 17.09 -17.11 16.26
N ASP A 87 15.82 -16.73 16.41
CA ASP A 87 15.42 -15.84 17.50
C ASP A 87 15.49 -16.57 18.85
N PRO A 88 15.60 -15.81 19.95
CA PRO A 88 15.60 -16.40 21.28
C PRO A 88 14.37 -17.31 21.47
N PRO A 89 14.56 -18.54 22.01
CA PRO A 89 13.44 -19.48 22.20
C PRO A 89 12.35 -18.94 23.12
N ASP A 90 12.72 -18.01 24.02
CA ASP A 90 11.79 -17.33 24.91
C ASP A 90 10.81 -16.41 24.16
N LEU A 91 11.14 -15.88 22.96
CA LEU A 91 10.24 -15.01 22.20
C LEU A 91 8.90 -15.70 21.91
N ALA A 92 8.93 -16.96 21.48
CA ALA A 92 7.71 -17.72 21.21
C ALA A 92 6.88 -17.96 22.47
N GLN A 93 7.53 -18.13 23.63
CA GLN A 93 6.86 -18.28 24.93
C GLN A 93 6.19 -16.98 25.36
N GLU A 94 6.90 -15.85 25.26
CA GLU A 94 6.35 -14.54 25.61
C GLU A 94 5.21 -14.12 24.68
N LEU A 95 5.30 -14.41 23.38
CA LEU A 95 4.20 -14.20 22.43
C LEU A 95 2.98 -15.05 22.78
N ALA A 96 3.17 -16.32 23.12
CA ALA A 96 2.07 -17.18 23.54
C ALA A 96 1.45 -16.74 24.88
N ALA A 97 2.27 -16.32 25.86
CA ALA A 97 1.80 -15.80 27.14
C ALA A 97 1.02 -14.49 26.98
N ALA A 98 1.37 -13.70 25.97
CA ALA A 98 0.62 -12.54 25.53
C ALA A 98 -0.71 -12.92 24.82
N GLY A 99 -0.92 -14.17 24.43
CA GLY A 99 -2.16 -14.60 23.76
C GLY A 99 -2.08 -14.58 22.23
N PHE A 100 -0.87 -14.45 21.66
CA PHE A 100 -0.70 -14.73 20.24
C PHE A 100 -0.85 -16.23 19.97
N THR A 101 -1.48 -16.55 18.85
CA THR A 101 -1.56 -17.90 18.31
C THR A 101 -0.54 -18.06 17.17
N ALA A 102 0.12 -19.21 17.10
CA ALA A 102 1.20 -19.42 16.15
C ALA A 102 0.71 -20.24 14.94
N ASP A 103 0.98 -19.73 13.74
CA ASP A 103 0.76 -20.46 12.49
C ASP A 103 1.73 -21.65 12.35
N ALA A 104 1.47 -22.53 11.38
CA ALA A 104 2.44 -23.54 10.98
C ALA A 104 3.75 -22.89 10.50
N PRO A 105 4.93 -23.45 10.86
CA PRO A 105 6.21 -22.92 10.40
C PRO A 105 6.36 -23.04 8.88
N ARG A 106 7.00 -22.05 8.27
CA ARG A 106 7.37 -22.02 6.85
C ARG A 106 8.89 -21.99 6.70
N SER A 107 9.41 -22.49 5.59
CA SER A 107 10.84 -22.32 5.26
C SER A 107 11.09 -20.93 4.67
N LEU A 108 12.10 -20.24 5.16
CA LEU A 108 12.67 -19.07 4.50
C LEU A 108 13.77 -19.56 3.53
N LEU A 109 13.50 -19.41 2.24
CA LEU A 109 14.35 -19.83 1.15
C LEU A 109 14.96 -18.62 0.46
N VAL A 110 16.21 -18.70 0.00
CA VAL A 110 16.88 -17.64 -0.78
C VAL A 110 17.58 -18.22 -2.01
N ALA A 111 17.53 -17.51 -3.13
CA ALA A 111 18.33 -17.78 -4.31
C ALA A 111 19.17 -16.58 -4.72
N ASP A 112 20.38 -16.84 -5.20
CA ASP A 112 21.20 -15.88 -5.94
C ASP A 112 20.70 -15.86 -7.39
N LEU A 113 20.08 -14.75 -7.81
CA LEU A 113 19.45 -14.61 -9.12
C LEU A 113 20.46 -14.78 -10.26
N ALA A 114 21.73 -14.42 -10.07
CA ALA A 114 22.77 -14.59 -11.09
C ALA A 114 23.17 -16.06 -11.30
N ARG A 115 22.91 -16.91 -10.31
CA ARG A 115 23.18 -18.37 -10.37
C ARG A 115 22.00 -19.17 -10.88
N LEU A 116 20.80 -18.57 -10.87
CA LEU A 116 19.66 -19.20 -11.51
C LEU A 116 19.91 -19.23 -13.00
N ALA A 117 19.82 -20.42 -13.60
CA ALA A 117 19.96 -20.54 -15.04
C ALA A 117 18.93 -19.58 -15.70
N PRO A 118 19.37 -18.66 -16.57
CA PRO A 118 18.43 -17.83 -17.32
C PRO A 118 17.47 -18.73 -18.09
N ASN A 119 16.31 -18.22 -18.46
CA ASN A 119 15.34 -18.96 -19.26
C ASN A 119 15.94 -19.24 -20.66
N ARG A 120 16.78 -20.28 -20.78
CA ARG A 120 17.57 -20.58 -22.00
C ARG A 120 16.75 -21.19 -23.13
N ASP A 121 15.45 -21.36 -22.94
CA ASP A 121 14.54 -21.88 -23.96
C ASP A 121 13.59 -20.80 -24.49
N ALA A 122 14.11 -19.61 -24.81
CA ALA A 122 13.38 -18.60 -25.61
C ALA A 122 13.13 -19.04 -27.08
N GLY A 123 12.85 -20.33 -27.29
CA GLY A 123 12.27 -20.92 -28.49
C GLY A 123 10.85 -21.42 -28.22
N ALA A 124 10.28 -22.17 -29.17
CA ALA A 124 8.96 -22.79 -29.04
C ALA A 124 8.97 -23.87 -27.92
N GLY A 125 8.80 -23.46 -26.66
CA GLY A 125 8.87 -24.32 -25.48
C GLY A 125 9.01 -23.59 -24.14
N ALA A 126 9.42 -22.31 -24.12
CA ALA A 126 9.40 -21.51 -22.89
C ALA A 126 7.97 -21.26 -22.39
N ALA A 127 7.83 -21.27 -21.07
CA ALA A 127 6.64 -20.79 -20.39
C ALA A 127 6.34 -19.33 -20.80
N ASP A 128 5.11 -19.06 -21.21
CA ASP A 128 4.64 -17.72 -21.58
C ASP A 128 4.32 -16.92 -20.31
N VAL A 129 5.37 -16.39 -19.68
CA VAL A 129 5.26 -15.53 -18.50
C VAL A 129 5.31 -14.07 -18.93
N ARG A 130 4.36 -13.27 -18.45
CA ARG A 130 4.26 -11.84 -18.77
C ARG A 130 4.09 -11.02 -17.51
N SER A 131 4.84 -9.92 -17.40
CA SER A 131 4.64 -8.93 -16.35
C SER A 131 3.42 -8.08 -16.66
N ILE A 132 2.58 -7.82 -15.66
CA ILE A 132 1.59 -6.74 -15.76
C ILE A 132 2.32 -5.44 -15.45
N GLY A 133 2.85 -4.78 -16.47
CA GLY A 133 3.38 -3.43 -16.33
C GLY A 133 2.26 -2.43 -16.01
N THR A 134 2.62 -1.31 -15.39
CA THR A 134 1.74 -0.16 -15.07
C THR A 134 1.04 0.47 -16.30
N ALA A 135 1.33 0.00 -17.52
CA ALA A 135 0.71 0.46 -18.77
C ALA A 135 0.13 -0.71 -19.62
N GLY A 136 -0.25 -1.82 -19.00
CA GLY A 136 -0.96 -2.92 -19.68
C GLY A 136 -2.48 -2.79 -19.62
N GLY A 137 -3.04 -1.95 -20.50
CA GLY A 137 -4.41 -1.94 -21.06
C GLY A 137 -5.64 -2.44 -20.26
N PRO A 138 -6.82 -1.77 -20.34
CA PRO A 138 -8.10 -2.19 -19.73
C PRO A 138 -8.73 -3.52 -20.20
N GLN A 139 -7.98 -4.44 -20.81
CA GLN A 139 -8.52 -5.68 -21.38
C GLN A 139 -7.60 -6.87 -21.12
N ALA A 140 -7.66 -7.44 -19.92
CA ALA A 140 -7.21 -8.81 -19.67
C ALA A 140 -7.88 -9.34 -18.40
N ASP A 141 -8.78 -10.31 -18.58
CA ASP A 141 -9.29 -11.27 -17.60
C ASP A 141 -8.71 -11.20 -16.18
N SER A 142 -9.43 -10.61 -15.21
CA SER A 142 -9.01 -10.55 -13.79
C SER A 142 -9.03 -11.90 -13.06
N SER A 143 -9.03 -13.03 -13.78
CA SER A 143 -9.04 -14.40 -13.25
C SER A 143 -7.91 -14.69 -12.28
N TRP A 144 -6.75 -14.03 -12.40
CA TRP A 144 -5.64 -14.22 -11.47
C TRP A 144 -5.99 -13.84 -10.02
N ARG A 145 -6.93 -12.89 -9.80
CA ARG A 145 -7.42 -12.59 -8.45
C ARG A 145 -8.20 -13.76 -7.87
N ALA A 146 -8.96 -14.47 -8.69
CA ALA A 146 -9.64 -15.69 -8.28
C ALA A 146 -8.64 -16.83 -8.01
N LEU A 147 -7.60 -16.99 -8.85
CA LEU A 147 -6.52 -17.94 -8.61
C LEU A 147 -5.80 -17.65 -7.27
N ALA A 148 -5.50 -16.38 -6.99
CA ALA A 148 -4.88 -15.97 -5.74
C ALA A 148 -5.78 -16.23 -4.52
N ALA A 149 -7.08 -15.96 -4.63
CA ALA A 149 -8.06 -16.23 -3.57
C ALA A 149 -8.27 -17.74 -3.31
N ALA A 150 -8.10 -18.58 -4.34
CA ALA A 150 -8.23 -20.03 -4.26
C ALA A 150 -6.93 -20.75 -3.87
N SER A 151 -5.83 -20.03 -3.67
CA SER A 151 -4.50 -20.59 -3.37
C SER A 151 -3.90 -19.98 -2.09
N GLY A 152 -2.78 -20.55 -1.64
CA GLY A 152 -2.04 -20.08 -0.47
C GLY A 152 -1.68 -21.21 0.50
N PRO A 153 -1.13 -20.88 1.68
CA PRO A 153 -0.93 -19.52 2.20
C PRO A 153 0.16 -18.74 1.45
N HIS A 154 -0.04 -17.44 1.29
CA HIS A 154 0.93 -16.50 0.71
C HIS A 154 1.62 -15.70 1.81
N ALA A 155 2.90 -15.37 1.64
CA ALA A 155 3.64 -14.55 2.60
C ALA A 155 3.03 -13.14 2.71
N LYS A 156 2.63 -12.58 1.56
CA LYS A 156 1.86 -11.34 1.42
C LYS A 156 0.65 -11.63 0.52
N PRO A 157 -0.59 -11.66 1.04
CA PRO A 157 -1.78 -11.86 0.23
C PRO A 157 -1.88 -10.85 -0.93
N LEU A 158 -2.41 -11.28 -2.09
CA LEU A 158 -2.50 -10.40 -3.28
C LEU A 158 -3.26 -9.10 -2.97
N ALA A 159 -4.33 -9.15 -2.17
CA ALA A 159 -5.08 -7.95 -1.79
C ALA A 159 -4.26 -6.94 -0.97
N GLU A 160 -3.33 -7.40 -0.13
CA GLU A 160 -2.41 -6.52 0.60
C GLU A 160 -1.33 -5.97 -0.33
N PHE A 161 -0.78 -6.80 -1.21
CA PHE A 161 0.16 -6.36 -2.25
C PHE A 161 -0.45 -5.28 -3.15
N GLU A 162 -1.68 -5.48 -3.64
CA GLU A 162 -2.41 -4.51 -4.47
C GLU A 162 -2.87 -3.27 -3.71
N ALA A 163 -2.93 -3.30 -2.37
CA ALA A 163 -3.31 -2.16 -1.52
C ALA A 163 -2.11 -1.34 -1.04
N ASP A 164 -0.93 -1.96 -0.92
CA ASP A 164 0.29 -1.29 -0.49
C ASP A 164 0.78 -0.26 -1.52
N ARG A 165 0.48 -0.48 -2.81
CA ARG A 165 0.68 0.45 -3.95
C ARG A 165 1.87 1.37 -3.74
N GLY A 166 3.06 0.79 -3.58
CA GLY A 166 4.30 1.55 -3.46
C GLY A 166 4.63 2.27 -4.78
N TRP A 167 3.87 3.33 -5.09
CA TRP A 167 3.91 4.34 -6.15
C TRP A 167 4.18 3.95 -7.62
N ARG A 168 4.75 2.78 -7.95
CA ARG A 168 4.81 2.22 -9.30
C ARG A 168 5.41 0.83 -9.13
N CYS A 169 4.58 -0.21 -9.22
CA CYS A 169 5.08 -1.57 -9.37
C CYS A 169 6.15 -1.55 -10.46
N ASP A 170 7.38 -1.93 -10.11
CA ASP A 170 8.44 -2.03 -11.09
C ASP A 170 7.99 -3.09 -12.11
N PRO A 171 8.27 -2.92 -13.42
CA PRO A 171 7.94 -3.94 -14.41
C PRO A 171 8.49 -5.31 -13.98
N GLY A 172 7.63 -6.21 -13.52
CA GLY A 172 8.05 -7.49 -12.94
C GLY A 172 7.33 -7.88 -11.64
N ASP A 173 6.82 -6.93 -10.87
CA ASP A 173 6.30 -7.21 -9.52
C ASP A 173 5.06 -8.10 -9.51
N LEU A 174 4.26 -8.13 -10.58
CA LEU A 174 3.18 -9.10 -10.79
C LEU A 174 3.36 -9.76 -12.16
N SER A 175 3.48 -11.08 -12.17
CA SER A 175 3.68 -11.88 -13.38
C SER A 175 2.60 -12.95 -13.51
N LEU A 176 2.15 -13.14 -14.74
CA LEU A 176 1.13 -14.12 -15.10
C LEU A 176 1.71 -15.17 -16.03
N LEU A 177 1.39 -16.43 -15.79
CA LEU A 177 1.68 -17.55 -16.69
C LEU A 177 0.45 -17.80 -17.57
N PHE A 178 0.70 -17.88 -18.89
CA PHE A 178 -0.31 -18.18 -19.88
C PHE A 178 -0.14 -19.58 -20.47
N GLU A 179 -1.26 -20.29 -20.61
CA GLU A 179 -1.37 -21.50 -21.41
C GLU A 179 -2.55 -21.36 -22.37
N GLN A 180 -2.30 -21.58 -23.66
CA GLN A 180 -3.32 -21.46 -24.71
C GLN A 180 -4.08 -20.11 -24.65
N GLY A 181 -3.39 -19.03 -24.26
CA GLY A 181 -3.97 -17.69 -24.14
C GLY A 181 -4.79 -17.43 -22.87
N ARG A 182 -4.84 -18.36 -21.91
CA ARG A 182 -5.52 -18.19 -20.61
C ARG A 182 -4.52 -18.07 -19.47
N VAL A 183 -4.86 -17.27 -18.46
CA VAL A 183 -4.06 -17.18 -17.24
C VAL A 183 -4.27 -18.44 -16.41
N VAL A 184 -3.19 -19.18 -16.14
CA VAL A 184 -3.22 -20.42 -15.34
C VAL A 184 -2.51 -20.26 -14.00
N ALA A 185 -1.58 -19.32 -13.88
CA ALA A 185 -0.92 -19.01 -12.63
C ALA A 185 -0.55 -17.53 -12.53
N ALA A 186 -0.39 -17.05 -11.30
CA ALA A 186 0.15 -15.75 -11.00
C ALA A 186 1.22 -15.85 -9.91
N GLY A 187 2.19 -14.93 -9.95
CA GLY A 187 3.15 -14.73 -8.90
C GLY A 187 3.45 -13.25 -8.73
N TRP A 188 3.68 -12.82 -7.50
CA TRP A 188 4.03 -11.43 -7.21
C TRP A 188 5.20 -11.29 -6.24
N THR A 189 5.96 -10.22 -6.41
CA THR A 189 7.17 -9.89 -5.66
C THR A 189 7.19 -8.43 -5.26
N GLU A 190 7.98 -8.12 -4.23
CA GLU A 190 8.31 -6.77 -3.82
C GLU A 190 9.82 -6.62 -3.77
N VAL A 191 10.37 -5.60 -4.43
CA VAL A 191 11.76 -5.22 -4.27
C VAL A 191 11.93 -4.51 -2.93
N ALA A 192 12.71 -5.07 -2.02
CA ALA A 192 13.05 -4.39 -0.78
C ALA A 192 14.08 -3.29 -1.07
N ARG A 193 13.59 -2.13 -1.57
CA ARG A 193 14.42 -0.95 -1.89
C ARG A 193 15.42 -0.62 -0.78
N GLY A 194 16.66 -0.34 -1.19
CA GLY A 194 17.81 -0.13 -0.31
C GLY A 194 18.51 -1.42 0.16
N THR A 195 18.08 -2.59 -0.33
CA THR A 195 18.66 -3.90 0.01
C THR A 195 19.02 -4.70 -1.23
N GLU A 196 19.74 -5.80 -1.02
CA GLU A 196 20.06 -6.78 -2.07
C GLU A 196 18.93 -7.80 -2.32
N PHE A 197 17.73 -7.60 -1.74
CA PHE A 197 16.66 -8.60 -1.74
C PHE A 197 15.39 -8.17 -2.49
N MET A 198 14.88 -9.08 -3.31
CA MET A 198 13.49 -9.14 -3.75
C MET A 198 12.75 -10.19 -2.93
N LEU A 199 11.52 -9.91 -2.51
CA LEU A 199 10.72 -10.74 -1.63
C LEU A 199 9.52 -11.29 -2.39
N VAL A 200 9.34 -12.61 -2.41
CA VAL A 200 8.16 -13.25 -2.99
C VAL A 200 6.97 -13.07 -2.07
N GLY A 201 5.94 -12.37 -2.56
CA GLY A 201 4.68 -12.19 -1.84
C GLY A 201 3.81 -13.44 -1.94
N GLY A 202 3.72 -14.05 -3.12
CA GLY A 202 2.96 -15.28 -3.33
C GLY A 202 3.08 -15.85 -4.74
N VAL A 203 2.70 -17.12 -4.88
CA VAL A 203 2.66 -17.90 -6.12
C VAL A 203 1.42 -18.79 -6.06
N THR A 204 0.55 -18.71 -7.06
CA THR A 204 -0.74 -19.44 -7.05
C THR A 204 -0.61 -20.92 -7.42
N GLU A 205 0.38 -21.24 -8.25
CA GLU A 205 0.66 -22.60 -8.73
C GLU A 205 2.13 -22.95 -8.44
N PRO A 206 2.42 -23.84 -7.46
CA PRO A 206 3.77 -24.24 -7.10
C PRO A 206 4.65 -24.66 -8.29
N ALA A 207 4.10 -25.39 -9.27
CA ALA A 207 4.86 -25.84 -10.44
C ALA A 207 5.37 -24.67 -11.32
N ALA A 208 4.69 -23.52 -11.27
CA ALA A 208 5.07 -22.32 -12.02
C ALA A 208 6.17 -21.48 -11.33
N ALA A 209 6.53 -21.78 -10.07
CA ALA A 209 7.45 -20.97 -9.28
C ALA A 209 8.81 -20.75 -9.98
N ALA A 210 9.38 -21.79 -10.59
CA ALA A 210 10.65 -21.68 -11.30
C ALA A 210 10.56 -20.75 -12.52
N ALA A 211 9.44 -20.74 -13.23
CA ALA A 211 9.23 -19.86 -14.38
C ALA A 211 9.13 -18.39 -13.93
N PHE A 212 8.39 -18.12 -12.86
CA PHE A 212 8.28 -16.77 -12.31
C PHE A 212 9.62 -16.22 -11.81
N VAL A 213 10.37 -17.00 -11.02
CA VAL A 213 11.65 -16.52 -10.47
C VAL A 213 12.66 -16.21 -11.58
N ARG A 214 12.68 -16.98 -12.67
CA ARG A 214 13.55 -16.71 -13.83
C ARG A 214 13.09 -15.52 -14.67
N HIS A 215 11.81 -15.17 -14.57
CA HIS A 215 11.22 -14.02 -15.27
C HIS A 215 11.40 -12.71 -14.49
N TRP A 216 11.39 -12.77 -13.17
CA TRP A 216 11.56 -11.58 -12.32
C TRP A 216 12.99 -11.03 -12.41
N THR A 217 13.08 -9.81 -12.93
CA THR A 217 14.32 -9.05 -13.04
C THR A 217 14.22 -7.80 -12.16
N PRO A 218 14.60 -7.87 -10.87
CA PRO A 218 14.45 -6.73 -9.99
C PRO A 218 15.41 -5.59 -10.41
N PRO A 219 14.97 -4.32 -10.34
CA PRO A 219 15.85 -3.18 -10.58
C PRO A 219 16.85 -2.97 -9.44
N GLY A 220 17.96 -2.32 -9.76
CA GLY A 220 18.95 -1.88 -8.77
C GLY A 220 19.81 -3.03 -8.21
N PRO A 221 20.22 -2.96 -6.92
CA PRO A 221 21.20 -3.89 -6.35
C PRO A 221 20.61 -5.24 -5.92
N ALA A 222 19.32 -5.48 -6.16
CA ALA A 222 18.64 -6.70 -5.72
C ALA A 222 19.14 -7.94 -6.49
N GLY A 223 20.16 -8.61 -5.95
CA GLY A 223 20.73 -9.84 -6.52
C GLY A 223 20.15 -11.13 -5.93
N TYR A 224 19.40 -11.04 -4.84
CA TYR A 224 18.83 -12.20 -4.15
C TYR A 224 17.29 -12.19 -4.19
N CYS A 225 16.70 -13.37 -4.33
CA CYS A 225 15.25 -13.57 -4.21
C CYS A 225 14.97 -14.41 -2.97
N ALA A 226 14.17 -13.87 -2.04
CA ALA A 226 13.76 -14.54 -0.81
C ALA A 226 12.27 -14.93 -0.88
N ALA A 227 11.94 -16.13 -0.43
CA ALA A 227 10.58 -16.64 -0.41
C ALA A 227 10.30 -17.41 0.88
N GLU A 228 9.10 -17.22 1.44
CA GLU A 228 8.59 -18.09 2.48
C GLU A 228 7.71 -19.17 1.85
N ALA A 229 7.97 -20.44 2.14
CA ALA A 229 7.27 -21.53 1.47
C ALA A 229 7.04 -22.77 2.36
N VAL A 230 5.99 -23.51 2.03
CA VAL A 230 5.65 -24.82 2.59
C VAL A 230 5.23 -25.78 1.47
N GLY A 231 5.17 -27.08 1.78
CA GLY A 231 4.62 -28.10 0.89
C GLY A 231 5.25 -28.09 -0.51
N GLU A 232 4.41 -28.16 -1.54
CA GLU A 232 4.84 -28.23 -2.93
C GLU A 232 5.61 -27.00 -3.40
N LEU A 233 5.24 -25.80 -2.92
CA LEU A 233 5.96 -24.57 -3.26
C LEU A 233 7.40 -24.61 -2.74
N ARG A 234 7.60 -25.12 -1.51
CA ARG A 234 8.94 -25.31 -0.95
C ARG A 234 9.75 -26.28 -1.82
N THR A 235 9.17 -27.41 -2.21
CA THR A 235 9.82 -28.40 -3.07
C THR A 235 10.21 -27.80 -4.43
N ALA A 236 9.30 -27.05 -5.06
CA ALA A 236 9.53 -26.41 -6.34
C ALA A 236 10.66 -25.37 -6.28
N LEU A 237 10.68 -24.51 -5.25
CA LEU A 237 11.73 -23.50 -5.08
C LEU A 237 13.10 -24.12 -4.80
N LEU A 238 13.18 -25.17 -3.97
CA LEU A 238 14.44 -25.90 -3.76
C LEU A 238 14.95 -26.52 -5.06
N ALA A 239 14.05 -27.13 -5.86
CA ALA A 239 14.41 -27.67 -7.18
C ALA A 239 14.84 -26.57 -8.17
N ALA A 240 14.29 -25.35 -8.02
CA ALA A 240 14.69 -24.20 -8.82
C ALA A 240 16.06 -23.61 -8.44
N GLY A 241 16.68 -24.08 -7.34
CA GLY A 241 18.01 -23.65 -6.89
C GLY A 241 18.01 -22.76 -5.66
N PHE A 242 16.87 -22.58 -4.97
CA PHE A 242 16.84 -21.92 -3.68
C PHE A 242 17.49 -22.78 -2.60
N VAL A 243 18.01 -22.12 -1.57
CA VAL A 243 18.56 -22.76 -0.38
C VAL A 243 17.76 -22.33 0.85
N GLU A 244 17.55 -23.25 1.77
CA GLU A 244 16.85 -22.94 3.02
C GLU A 244 17.80 -22.26 4.00
N LEU A 245 17.43 -21.07 4.48
CA LEU A 245 18.21 -20.33 5.48
C LEU A 245 17.75 -20.68 6.89
N THR A 246 16.43 -20.71 7.10
CA THR A 246 15.80 -20.94 8.41
C THR A 246 14.32 -21.28 8.26
N THR A 247 13.64 -21.40 9.39
CA THR A 247 12.17 -21.38 9.47
C THR A 247 11.68 -20.02 9.97
N VAL A 248 10.48 -19.66 9.54
CA VAL A 248 9.72 -18.49 10.01
C VAL A 248 8.36 -18.95 10.49
N ARG A 249 7.86 -18.35 11.57
CA ARG A 249 6.54 -18.60 12.12
C ARG A 249 5.83 -17.27 12.36
N THR A 250 4.62 -17.13 11.82
CA THR A 250 3.78 -15.97 12.08
C THR A 250 2.96 -16.21 13.34
N PHE A 251 3.03 -15.28 14.27
CA PHE A 251 2.20 -15.19 15.46
C PHE A 251 1.09 -14.17 15.21
N ARG A 252 -0.16 -14.50 15.56
CA ARG A 252 -1.33 -13.66 15.34
C ARG A 252 -2.00 -13.33 16.67
N LEU A 253 -2.30 -12.06 16.87
CA LEU A 253 -3.18 -11.62 17.94
C LEU A 253 -4.43 -11.03 17.32
N ASP A 254 -5.53 -11.76 17.44
CA ASP A 254 -6.86 -11.26 17.10
C ASP A 254 -7.41 -10.46 18.27
N LEU A 255 -8.22 -9.45 17.96
CA LEU A 255 -8.87 -8.61 18.95
C LEU A 255 -10.36 -8.96 19.07
N ALA A 256 -10.93 -8.74 20.25
CA ALA A 256 -12.37 -8.94 20.47
C ALA A 256 -13.24 -7.93 19.70
N VAL A 257 -12.69 -6.75 19.37
CA VAL A 257 -13.37 -5.73 18.57
C VAL A 257 -13.11 -6.02 17.09
N ALA A 258 -14.18 -5.97 16.29
CA ALA A 258 -14.04 -6.14 14.85
C ALA A 258 -13.19 -5.01 14.24
N PRO A 259 -12.15 -5.34 13.46
CA PRO A 259 -11.32 -4.32 12.83
C PRO A 259 -12.07 -3.56 11.73
N ALA A 260 -11.54 -2.39 11.38
CA ALA A 260 -11.97 -1.69 10.19
C ALA A 260 -11.74 -2.57 8.94
N ARG A 261 -12.69 -2.54 8.00
CA ARG A 261 -12.62 -3.35 6.77
C ARG A 261 -11.78 -2.71 5.67
N THR A 262 -11.58 -1.40 5.73
CA THR A 262 -10.89 -0.61 4.72
C THR A 262 -9.76 0.21 5.34
N ARG A 263 -8.69 0.38 4.57
CA ARG A 263 -7.58 1.26 4.95
C ARG A 263 -8.08 2.71 5.02
N PRO A 264 -7.48 3.54 5.89
CA PRO A 264 -7.82 4.96 6.03
C PRO A 264 -7.50 5.76 4.76
N VAL A 265 -6.53 5.30 3.95
CA VAL A 265 -6.21 5.82 2.63
C VAL A 265 -6.01 4.66 1.67
N ARG A 266 -6.52 4.81 0.45
CA ARG A 266 -6.36 3.87 -0.66
C ARG A 266 -6.08 4.64 -1.93
N GLU A 267 -5.13 4.18 -2.73
CA GLU A 267 -4.95 4.70 -4.08
C GLU A 267 -6.09 4.22 -4.98
N LEU A 268 -6.62 5.11 -5.80
CA LEU A 268 -7.55 4.81 -6.89
C LEU A 268 -6.72 4.48 -8.12
N ALA A 269 -7.01 3.36 -8.79
CA ALA A 269 -6.23 2.96 -9.96
C ALA A 269 -7.03 2.14 -10.98
N GLY A 270 -6.60 2.21 -12.23
CA GLY A 270 -7.17 1.43 -13.34
C GLY A 270 -8.66 1.73 -13.52
N ALA A 271 -9.48 0.68 -13.68
CA ALA A 271 -10.91 0.83 -13.94
C ALA A 271 -11.67 1.60 -12.84
N GLU A 272 -11.21 1.57 -11.58
CA GLU A 272 -11.83 2.35 -10.50
C GLU A 272 -11.57 3.85 -10.69
N GLU A 273 -10.33 4.22 -10.99
CA GLU A 273 -9.94 5.60 -11.28
C GLU A 273 -10.62 6.13 -12.55
N ASP A 274 -10.67 5.32 -13.61
CA ASP A 274 -11.36 5.66 -14.86
C ASP A 274 -12.84 5.96 -14.60
N ALA A 275 -13.52 5.13 -13.81
CA ALA A 275 -14.92 5.30 -13.45
C ALA A 275 -15.15 6.58 -12.61
N VAL A 276 -14.22 6.93 -11.72
CA VAL A 276 -14.28 8.18 -10.94
C VAL A 276 -14.18 9.39 -11.85
N TRP A 277 -13.22 9.41 -12.77
CA TRP A 277 -13.09 10.50 -13.73
C TRP A 277 -14.28 10.58 -14.69
N ASP A 278 -14.81 9.47 -15.18
CA ASP A 278 -16.02 9.42 -16.00
C ASP A 278 -17.21 10.02 -15.25
N ARG A 279 -17.38 9.68 -13.98
CA ARG A 279 -18.44 10.24 -13.13
C ARG A 279 -18.34 11.76 -13.02
N LEU A 280 -17.14 12.33 -12.91
CA LEU A 280 -16.93 13.78 -12.90
C LEU A 280 -17.20 14.44 -14.26
N ARG A 281 -16.77 13.82 -15.36
CA ARG A 281 -17.05 14.32 -16.72
C ARG A 281 -18.55 14.38 -16.97
N THR A 282 -19.28 13.34 -16.57
CA THR A 282 -20.75 13.30 -16.71
C THR A 282 -21.47 14.22 -15.73
N GLY A 283 -21.09 14.18 -14.45
CA GLY A 283 -21.80 14.90 -13.38
C GLY A 283 -21.55 16.41 -13.36
N PHE A 284 -20.32 16.83 -13.66
CA PHE A 284 -19.90 18.24 -13.58
C PHE A 284 -19.45 18.82 -14.91
N GLY A 285 -19.58 18.07 -16.01
CA GLY A 285 -19.09 18.52 -17.32
C GLY A 285 -17.59 18.80 -17.32
N PHE A 286 -16.82 18.10 -16.48
CA PHE A 286 -15.38 18.34 -16.30
C PHE A 286 -14.65 18.22 -17.64
N ARG A 287 -13.96 19.30 -18.05
CA ARG A 287 -13.20 19.39 -19.29
C ARG A 287 -11.77 19.79 -19.00
N THR A 288 -10.84 19.07 -19.61
CA THR A 288 -9.40 19.25 -19.41
C THR A 288 -8.76 20.23 -20.39
N ARG A 289 -9.54 20.86 -21.27
CA ARG A 289 -9.03 21.81 -22.26
C ARG A 289 -8.96 23.21 -21.66
N VAL A 290 -7.75 23.77 -21.64
CA VAL A 290 -7.41 25.13 -21.16
C VAL A 290 -8.24 26.25 -21.80
N VAL A 291 -8.93 25.99 -22.93
CA VAL A 291 -9.67 26.98 -23.72
C VAL A 291 -11.19 27.00 -23.48
N ASP A 292 -11.76 25.98 -22.82
CA ASP A 292 -13.21 25.87 -22.61
C ASP A 292 -13.55 26.21 -21.15
N MET A 293 -13.79 27.49 -20.87
CA MET A 293 -13.97 28.01 -19.50
C MET A 293 -15.44 28.37 -19.20
N PRO A 294 -15.99 28.00 -18.01
CA PRO A 294 -15.34 27.25 -16.94
C PRO A 294 -15.29 25.73 -17.25
N GLY A 295 -14.14 25.10 -17.02
CA GLY A 295 -13.93 23.65 -17.21
C GLY A 295 -14.66 22.75 -16.19
N PHE A 296 -15.51 23.32 -15.35
CA PHE A 296 -16.25 22.66 -14.26
C PHE A 296 -17.60 23.37 -14.01
N ALA A 297 -18.70 22.64 -14.17
CA ALA A 297 -20.06 23.13 -13.88
C ALA A 297 -20.46 22.77 -12.45
N ALA A 298 -19.93 23.52 -11.47
CA ALA A 298 -20.21 23.30 -10.05
C ALA A 298 -21.72 23.26 -9.76
N PRO A 299 -22.21 22.26 -9.00
CA PRO A 299 -23.62 22.22 -8.62
C PRO A 299 -23.96 23.37 -7.65
N GLY A 300 -25.23 23.77 -7.61
CA GLY A 300 -25.75 24.66 -6.56
C GLY A 300 -26.07 23.86 -5.28
N PRO A 301 -25.76 24.37 -4.07
CA PRO A 301 -25.07 25.64 -3.83
C PRO A 301 -23.54 25.51 -4.00
N SER A 302 -22.91 26.52 -4.60
CA SER A 302 -21.45 26.66 -4.74
C SER A 302 -20.98 28.12 -4.62
N ALA A 303 -19.72 28.30 -4.23
CA ALA A 303 -19.03 29.58 -4.23
C ALA A 303 -17.57 29.40 -4.66
N THR A 304 -17.02 30.40 -5.35
CA THR A 304 -15.66 30.38 -5.86
C THR A 304 -14.86 31.56 -5.32
N TRP A 305 -13.70 31.29 -4.74
CA TRP A 305 -12.75 32.29 -4.24
C TRP A 305 -11.54 32.41 -5.16
N PRO A 306 -10.98 33.61 -5.34
CA PRO A 306 -9.67 33.77 -5.94
C PRO A 306 -8.61 33.21 -4.99
N LEU A 307 -7.58 32.58 -5.54
CA LEU A 307 -6.39 32.16 -4.83
C LEU A 307 -5.33 33.25 -4.99
N GLY A 308 -4.67 33.61 -3.89
CA GLY A 308 -3.48 34.46 -3.91
C GLY A 308 -2.25 33.69 -4.35
N ASP A 309 -1.07 34.29 -4.20
CA ASP A 309 0.20 33.59 -4.45
C ASP A 309 0.37 32.41 -3.47
N PRO A 310 1.01 31.29 -3.89
CA PRO A 310 1.12 30.06 -3.10
C PRO A 310 2.16 30.15 -1.98
N GLU A 311 2.05 31.15 -1.11
CA GLU A 311 2.84 31.21 0.13
C GLU A 311 2.47 30.02 1.04
N GLU A 312 3.46 29.36 1.65
CA GLU A 312 3.22 28.12 2.42
C GLU A 312 2.23 28.35 3.57
N GLU A 313 2.26 29.53 4.20
CA GLU A 313 1.30 29.91 5.24
C GLU A 313 -0.14 29.97 4.72
N LEU A 314 -0.36 30.53 3.52
CA LEU A 314 -1.67 30.59 2.89
C LEU A 314 -2.15 29.18 2.52
N VAL A 315 -1.30 28.38 1.87
CA VAL A 315 -1.63 27.01 1.47
C VAL A 315 -1.96 26.16 2.69
N ALA A 316 -1.16 26.25 3.75
CA ALA A 316 -1.40 25.51 4.99
C ALA A 316 -2.68 25.97 5.72
N ALA A 317 -2.99 27.27 5.71
CA ALA A 317 -4.24 27.78 6.27
C ALA A 317 -5.46 27.30 5.48
N LEU A 318 -5.39 27.34 4.14
CA LEU A 318 -6.42 26.86 3.24
C LEU A 318 -6.68 25.36 3.43
N ASP A 319 -5.63 24.55 3.41
CA ASP A 319 -5.72 23.11 3.63
C ASP A 319 -6.34 22.81 5.00
N ARG A 320 -5.98 23.54 6.05
CA ARG A 320 -6.56 23.35 7.39
C ARG A 320 -8.07 23.60 7.39
N ILE A 321 -8.54 24.68 6.76
CA ILE A 321 -9.96 25.02 6.66
C ILE A 321 -10.71 23.94 5.86
N VAL A 322 -10.19 23.59 4.68
CA VAL A 322 -10.85 22.62 3.78
C VAL A 322 -10.90 21.23 4.43
N ARG A 323 -9.79 20.73 4.98
CA ARG A 323 -9.73 19.41 5.64
C ARG A 323 -10.66 19.33 6.84
N ARG A 324 -10.72 20.38 7.67
CA ARG A 324 -11.68 20.47 8.78
C ARG A 324 -13.12 20.44 8.26
N GLY A 325 -13.42 21.19 7.21
CA GLY A 325 -14.73 21.21 6.57
C GLY A 325 -15.14 19.83 6.05
N LEU A 326 -14.26 19.16 5.30
CA LEU A 326 -14.48 17.81 4.78
C LEU A 326 -14.73 16.81 5.92
N ALA A 327 -13.89 16.81 6.96
CA ALA A 327 -14.11 15.96 8.14
C ALA A 327 -15.42 16.27 8.88
N ALA A 328 -15.88 17.52 8.89
CA ALA A 328 -17.14 17.88 9.55
C ALA A 328 -18.39 17.38 8.79
N VAL A 329 -18.31 17.26 7.46
CA VAL A 329 -19.46 16.91 6.61
C VAL A 329 -19.46 15.48 6.11
N THR A 330 -18.35 14.76 6.24
CA THR A 330 -18.25 13.34 5.90
C THR A 330 -18.55 12.48 7.14
N PRO A 331 -19.64 11.69 7.12
CA PRO A 331 -19.95 10.72 8.17
C PRO A 331 -18.81 9.73 8.42
N ALA A 332 -18.70 9.23 9.65
CA ALA A 332 -17.68 8.25 10.01
C ALA A 332 -17.79 6.97 9.15
N GLY A 333 -16.67 6.53 8.58
CA GLY A 333 -16.59 5.38 7.67
C GLY A 333 -16.89 5.70 6.20
N GLU A 334 -17.43 6.88 5.90
CA GLU A 334 -17.54 7.37 4.52
C GLU A 334 -16.20 7.95 4.05
N GLN A 335 -16.02 7.99 2.73
CA GLN A 335 -14.76 8.40 2.11
C GLN A 335 -14.92 9.72 1.36
N VAL A 336 -13.80 10.41 1.15
CA VAL A 336 -13.67 11.51 0.20
C VAL A 336 -12.55 11.12 -0.77
N TRP A 337 -12.78 11.37 -2.05
CA TRP A 337 -11.73 11.25 -3.06
C TRP A 337 -10.89 12.52 -3.12
N TRP A 338 -9.58 12.39 -3.10
CA TRP A 338 -8.65 13.41 -3.57
C TRP A 338 -8.17 13.04 -4.96
N LEU A 339 -8.35 13.95 -5.91
CA LEU A 339 -8.06 13.73 -7.31
C LEU A 339 -7.06 14.77 -7.78
N ASP A 340 -6.02 14.28 -8.43
CA ASP A 340 -4.93 15.07 -8.99
C ASP A 340 -4.80 14.72 -10.46
N TRP A 341 -5.03 15.70 -11.32
CA TRP A 341 -5.17 15.43 -12.75
C TRP A 341 -3.83 14.95 -13.34
N GLN A 342 -3.83 13.76 -13.97
CA GLN A 342 -2.63 13.06 -14.49
C GLN A 342 -1.71 12.46 -13.42
N HIS A 343 -2.11 12.52 -12.16
CA HIS A 343 -1.36 12.00 -11.03
C HIS A 343 -2.22 11.03 -10.19
N PRO A 344 -1.60 10.21 -9.34
CA PRO A 344 -2.31 9.24 -8.54
C PRO A 344 -3.34 9.87 -7.61
N CYS A 345 -4.54 9.31 -7.69
CA CYS A 345 -5.70 9.73 -6.94
C CYS A 345 -5.88 8.85 -5.70
N TYR A 346 -6.52 9.37 -4.66
CA TYR A 346 -6.71 8.66 -3.40
C TYR A 346 -8.16 8.72 -2.93
N SER A 347 -8.63 7.65 -2.30
CA SER A 347 -9.80 7.63 -1.42
C SER A 347 -9.33 7.65 0.03
N ALA A 348 -9.92 8.48 0.87
CA ALA A 348 -9.57 8.55 2.28
C ALA A 348 -10.78 8.76 3.19
N ASP A 349 -10.69 8.22 4.40
CA ASP A 349 -11.63 8.45 5.49
C ASP A 349 -11.20 9.69 6.26
N PRO A 350 -11.90 10.83 6.15
CA PRO A 350 -11.51 12.08 6.82
C PRO A 350 -11.37 11.98 8.34
N GLN A 351 -11.99 10.99 8.98
CA GLN A 351 -11.91 10.79 10.43
C GLN A 351 -10.63 10.04 10.86
N ARG A 352 -9.91 9.44 9.90
CA ARG A 352 -8.77 8.54 10.16
C ARG A 352 -7.46 9.00 9.51
N VAL A 353 -7.40 10.26 9.09
CA VAL A 353 -6.21 10.87 8.47
C VAL A 353 -5.88 12.23 9.10
N GLY A 354 -4.60 12.61 9.08
CA GLY A 354 -4.15 13.95 9.47
C GLY A 354 -4.08 14.23 10.97
N GLY A 355 -4.55 13.32 11.83
CA GLY A 355 -4.37 13.38 13.28
C GLY A 355 -3.06 12.74 13.77
N PRO A 356 -2.68 12.94 15.05
CA PRO A 356 -1.53 12.26 15.66
C PRO A 356 -1.64 10.73 15.55
N GLY A 357 -0.60 10.08 15.05
CA GLY A 357 -0.56 8.62 14.86
C GLY A 357 -1.43 8.09 13.71
N GLN A 358 -2.03 8.98 12.91
CA GLN A 358 -2.77 8.64 11.70
C GLN A 358 -1.90 8.88 10.45
N PRO A 359 -2.21 8.23 9.31
CA PRO A 359 -1.54 8.53 8.06
C PRO A 359 -1.79 9.99 7.64
N GLN A 360 -0.90 10.49 6.78
CA GLN A 360 -1.01 11.83 6.23
C GLN A 360 -2.34 12.00 5.46
N TRP A 361 -2.93 13.18 5.57
CA TRP A 361 -4.06 13.56 4.73
C TRP A 361 -3.63 13.63 3.26
N PRO A 362 -4.30 12.93 2.33
CA PRO A 362 -3.90 12.94 0.92
C PRO A 362 -4.03 14.32 0.28
N GLY A 363 -2.94 14.79 -0.32
CA GLY A 363 -2.95 15.94 -1.21
C GLY A 363 -3.30 17.28 -0.57
N ARG A 364 -3.59 18.27 -1.42
CA ARG A 364 -3.91 19.65 -1.05
C ARG A 364 -5.12 20.17 -1.82
N ALA A 365 -5.79 21.18 -1.29
CA ALA A 365 -6.88 21.88 -1.98
C ALA A 365 -6.36 22.94 -2.97
N TYR A 366 -5.20 23.52 -2.67
CA TYR A 366 -4.52 24.47 -3.53
C TYR A 366 -3.94 23.75 -4.76
N PRO A 367 -4.24 24.15 -6.00
CA PRO A 367 -3.70 23.54 -7.23
C PRO A 367 -2.26 23.99 -7.50
N ASP A 368 -1.38 23.09 -7.94
CA ASP A 368 0.06 23.35 -8.18
C ASP A 368 0.46 23.31 -9.67
N GLY A 369 -0.52 23.43 -10.55
CA GLY A 369 -0.36 23.29 -12.01
C GLY A 369 -1.40 22.35 -12.59
N ASP A 370 -1.87 21.41 -11.78
CA ASP A 370 -2.93 20.46 -12.11
C ASP A 370 -4.24 20.78 -11.39
N PHE A 371 -5.33 20.15 -11.84
CA PHE A 371 -6.61 20.25 -11.15
C PHE A 371 -6.56 19.42 -9.87
N HIS A 372 -6.79 20.07 -8.73
CA HIS A 372 -6.94 19.40 -7.44
C HIS A 372 -8.41 19.39 -7.03
N LEU A 373 -8.93 18.21 -6.75
CA LEU A 373 -10.31 18.06 -6.31
C LEU A 373 -10.37 17.26 -5.01
N TYR A 374 -11.18 17.72 -4.07
CA TYR A 374 -11.76 16.85 -3.05
C TYR A 374 -13.21 16.61 -3.41
N VAL A 375 -13.65 15.36 -3.54
CA VAL A 375 -15.00 15.04 -3.99
C VAL A 375 -15.58 13.90 -3.18
N ASP A 376 -16.78 14.11 -2.66
CA ASP A 376 -17.60 13.04 -2.12
C ASP A 376 -17.92 11.99 -3.22
N PRO A 377 -17.84 10.68 -2.94
CA PRO A 377 -18.15 9.64 -3.92
C PRO A 377 -19.50 9.78 -4.62
N ASP A 378 -20.49 10.36 -3.94
CA ASP A 378 -21.83 10.63 -4.46
C ASP A 378 -22.02 12.02 -5.07
N LEU A 379 -20.92 12.76 -5.24
CA LEU A 379 -20.88 14.11 -5.79
C LEU A 379 -21.71 15.12 -4.98
N ARG A 380 -21.98 14.85 -3.69
CA ARG A 380 -22.84 15.70 -2.84
C ARG A 380 -22.16 17.00 -2.43
N PHE A 381 -20.84 16.98 -2.25
CA PHE A 381 -20.02 18.12 -1.85
C PHE A 381 -18.56 17.92 -2.29
N GLY A 382 -17.80 19.00 -2.27
CA GLY A 382 -16.38 18.95 -2.59
C GLY A 382 -15.75 20.30 -2.87
N THR A 383 -14.49 20.26 -3.27
CA THR A 383 -13.71 21.40 -3.72
C THR A 383 -13.13 21.16 -5.11
N PHE A 384 -12.91 22.25 -5.84
CA PHE A 384 -12.31 22.26 -7.16
C PHE A 384 -11.29 23.40 -7.25
N GLY A 385 -10.02 23.05 -7.13
CA GLY A 385 -8.87 23.93 -7.34
C GLY A 385 -8.52 24.00 -8.81
N HIS A 386 -8.66 25.19 -9.40
CA HIS A 386 -8.41 25.43 -10.81
C HIS A 386 -7.06 26.14 -10.99
N PRO A 387 -6.04 25.49 -11.59
CA PRO A 387 -4.69 26.04 -11.69
C PRO A 387 -4.65 27.31 -12.54
N TRP A 388 -5.35 27.33 -13.69
CA TRP A 388 -5.31 28.48 -14.61
C TRP A 388 -6.23 29.65 -14.25
N GLU A 389 -7.37 29.42 -13.60
CA GLU A 389 -8.19 30.53 -13.08
C GLU A 389 -7.63 31.08 -11.77
N HIS A 390 -6.71 30.37 -11.12
CA HIS A 390 -6.27 30.63 -9.75
C HIS A 390 -7.47 30.78 -8.83
N THR A 391 -8.35 29.76 -8.82
CA THR A 391 -9.54 29.77 -7.96
C THR A 391 -9.75 28.46 -7.23
N LEU A 392 -10.41 28.55 -6.07
CA LEU A 392 -10.99 27.41 -5.37
C LEU A 392 -12.50 27.53 -5.38
N THR A 393 -13.18 26.56 -5.99
CA THR A 393 -14.63 26.43 -5.89
C THR A 393 -14.98 25.42 -4.81
N VAL A 394 -15.90 25.76 -3.92
CA VAL A 394 -16.49 24.84 -2.93
C VAL A 394 -17.96 24.64 -3.27
N PHE A 395 -18.44 23.39 -3.24
CA PHE A 395 -19.83 23.06 -3.52
C PHE A 395 -20.43 22.13 -2.47
N GLY A 396 -21.76 22.15 -2.37
CA GLY A 396 -22.53 21.41 -1.37
C GLY A 396 -22.80 22.24 -0.11
N ALA A 397 -24.06 22.30 0.29
CA ALA A 397 -24.54 23.21 1.34
C ALA A 397 -23.82 23.01 2.68
N GLY A 398 -23.61 21.75 3.09
CA GLY A 398 -22.92 21.42 4.33
C GLY A 398 -21.48 21.92 4.34
N LEU A 399 -20.72 21.64 3.26
CA LEU A 399 -19.32 22.02 3.17
C LEU A 399 -19.18 23.54 3.09
N LEU A 400 -19.98 24.20 2.25
CA LEU A 400 -20.03 25.67 2.19
C LEU A 400 -20.33 26.31 3.54
N GLY A 401 -21.31 25.78 4.28
CA GLY A 401 -21.62 26.25 5.63
C GLY A 401 -20.46 26.09 6.61
N ALA A 402 -19.67 25.03 6.47
CA ALA A 402 -18.56 24.71 7.36
C ALA A 402 -17.28 25.53 7.11
N VAL A 403 -17.07 26.03 5.88
CA VAL A 403 -15.82 26.70 5.50
C VAL A 403 -15.98 28.11 4.94
N GLY A 404 -17.17 28.49 4.47
CA GLY A 404 -17.33 29.68 3.63
C GLY A 404 -16.95 31.00 4.30
N ALA A 405 -17.23 31.15 5.59
CA ALA A 405 -16.85 32.36 6.34
C ALA A 405 -15.32 32.47 6.48
N GLU A 406 -14.68 31.40 6.95
CA GLU A 406 -13.21 31.34 7.10
C GLU A 406 -12.47 31.49 5.78
N LEU A 407 -12.99 30.93 4.68
CA LEU A 407 -12.42 31.15 3.35
C LEU A 407 -12.56 32.60 2.90
N THR A 408 -13.67 33.26 3.25
CA THR A 408 -13.86 34.68 2.92
C THR A 408 -12.92 35.57 3.71
N ASP A 409 -12.68 35.24 4.97
CA ASP A 409 -11.71 35.97 5.80
C ASP A 409 -10.27 35.77 5.30
N LEU A 410 -9.94 34.58 4.81
CA LEU A 410 -8.61 34.23 4.31
C LEU A 410 -8.33 34.77 2.90
N LEU A 411 -9.28 34.62 1.98
CA LEU A 411 -9.09 34.85 0.53
C LEU A 411 -9.83 36.10 0.01
N GLY A 412 -10.64 36.75 0.84
CA GLY A 412 -11.55 37.83 0.44
C GLY A 412 -12.89 37.32 -0.10
N GLY A 413 -13.69 38.22 -0.68
CA GLY A 413 -15.01 37.90 -1.20
C GLY A 413 -14.98 36.91 -2.37
N PRO A 414 -15.97 35.99 -2.48
CA PRO A 414 -16.02 35.08 -3.62
C PRO A 414 -16.31 35.83 -4.91
N VAL A 415 -15.61 35.44 -5.98
CA VAL A 415 -15.77 35.99 -7.34
C VAL A 415 -16.99 35.43 -8.06
N ARG A 416 -17.50 34.26 -7.63
CA ARG A 416 -18.71 33.64 -8.17
C ARG A 416 -19.51 32.95 -7.07
N ARG A 417 -20.84 32.97 -7.21
CA ARG A 417 -21.78 32.22 -6.36
C ARG A 417 -22.89 31.62 -7.22
N ARG A 418 -23.37 30.47 -6.80
CA ARG A 418 -24.55 29.78 -7.34
C ARG A 418 -25.32 29.23 -6.16
N ASP A 419 -26.58 29.61 -6.03
CA ASP A 419 -27.47 29.11 -4.98
C ASP A 419 -28.14 27.78 -5.39
#